data_AF-A0A661YDP4-F1
#
_entry.id   AF-A0A661YDP4-F1
#
_cell.length_a   1.000
_cell.length_b   1.000
_cell.length_c   1.000
_cell.angle_alpha   90.00
_cell.angle_beta   90.00
_cell.angle_gamma   90.00
#
_symmetry.space_group_name_H-M   'P 1'
#
loop_
_entity.id
_entity.type
_entity.pdbx_description
1 polymer ?
#
loop_
_entity_poly.entity_id
_entity_poly.type
_entity_poly.pdbx_seq_one_letter_code
_entity_poly.pdbx_strand_id
1 'polypeptide(L)'
;MVVMNDKIFSAHSVTKMNTTNVETFEAPMHGQLGDVNFGAVEFYHYPHGLFTNQSEFSVDGIEGLPRVDIVYGCADMSPDLIDIMVNAGAKGIVIAGVGDGNMTTATLEAAKRATSKGIPVVRASRVPTGAVLIHGEVNDEEYGTIASDELNPQKARILLMMALLKERSREDLQQLFVNY
;
A
#
# COMPACT_ATOMS: atom_id res chain seq x y z
N MET A 1 -1.51 6.21 16.14
CA MET A 1 -2.99 6.32 16.12
C MET A 1 -3.39 7.65 15.50
N VAL A 2 -4.61 7.76 15.02
CA VAL A 2 -5.22 9.02 14.57
C VAL A 2 -6.50 9.21 15.38
N VAL A 3 -6.71 10.40 15.95
CA VAL A 3 -7.94 10.73 16.69
C VAL A 3 -8.59 11.92 16.01
N MET A 4 -9.79 11.74 15.46
CA MET A 4 -10.51 12.75 14.70
C MET A 4 -12.01 12.54 14.86
N ASN A 5 -12.76 13.62 15.04
CA ASN A 5 -14.21 13.59 15.22
C ASN A 5 -14.66 12.56 16.27
N ASP A 6 -14.04 12.65 17.46
CA ASP A 6 -14.29 11.80 18.63
C ASP A 6 -14.00 10.29 18.45
N LYS A 7 -13.53 9.86 17.28
CA LYS A 7 -13.16 8.47 16.97
C LYS A 7 -11.65 8.27 17.03
N ILE A 8 -11.23 7.11 17.53
CA ILE A 8 -9.83 6.68 17.59
C ILE A 8 -9.59 5.62 16.52
N PHE A 9 -8.60 5.82 15.65
CA PHE A 9 -8.32 4.90 14.55
C PHE A 9 -6.91 4.31 14.61
N SER A 10 -6.78 3.09 14.10
CA SER A 10 -5.49 2.49 13.78
C SER A 10 -4.84 3.26 12.63
N ALA A 11 -3.52 3.45 12.68
CA ALA A 11 -2.80 4.11 11.59
C ALA A 11 -2.86 3.28 10.28
N HIS A 12 -2.92 1.95 10.42
CA HIS A 12 -3.05 1.02 9.31
C HIS A 12 -4.36 1.26 8.54
N SER A 13 -5.52 1.28 9.21
CA SER A 13 -6.82 1.28 8.52
C SER A 13 -7.34 2.68 8.19
N VAL A 14 -6.97 3.70 8.97
CA VAL A 14 -7.53 5.06 8.81
C VAL A 14 -7.23 5.68 7.45
N THR A 15 -8.22 6.28 6.81
CA THR A 15 -8.05 7.02 5.55
C THR A 15 -9.04 8.17 5.46
N LYS A 16 -8.67 9.22 4.72
CA LYS A 16 -9.56 10.35 4.44
C LYS A 16 -10.49 9.97 3.27
N MET A 17 -11.80 9.90 3.53
CA MET A 17 -12.81 9.44 2.55
C MET A 17 -13.61 10.55 1.87
N ASN A 18 -13.52 11.78 2.37
CA ASN A 18 -14.24 12.93 1.85
C ASN A 18 -13.31 14.16 1.80
N THR A 19 -13.52 15.04 0.83
CA THR A 19 -12.62 16.18 0.64
C THR A 19 -12.82 17.27 1.72
N THR A 20 -14.03 17.44 2.24
CA THR A 20 -14.42 18.58 3.11
C THR A 20 -15.13 18.21 4.42
N ASN A 21 -15.75 17.04 4.54
CA ASN A 21 -16.47 16.65 5.76
C ASN A 21 -15.52 16.54 6.96
N VAL A 22 -15.95 17.00 8.13
CA VAL A 22 -15.20 16.90 9.39
C VAL A 22 -15.08 15.45 9.89
N GLU A 23 -16.08 14.61 9.60
CA GLU A 23 -16.07 13.17 9.88
C GLU A 23 -15.34 12.36 8.78
N THR A 24 -14.46 13.00 8.01
CA THR A 24 -13.88 12.35 6.83
C THR A 24 -12.93 11.18 7.13
N PHE A 25 -12.37 11.08 8.33
CA PHE A 25 -11.46 10.00 8.65
C PHE A 25 -12.27 8.78 9.03
N GLU A 26 -12.08 7.71 8.27
CA GLU A 26 -12.77 6.44 8.45
C GLU A 26 -11.75 5.31 8.41
N ALA A 27 -12.09 4.16 9.00
CA ALA A 27 -11.28 2.95 8.93
C ALA A 27 -12.10 1.83 8.27
N PRO A 28 -12.25 1.86 6.94
CA PRO A 28 -13.22 1.02 6.23
C PRO A 28 -12.91 -0.47 6.28
N MET A 29 -11.68 -0.86 6.65
CA MET A 29 -11.30 -2.27 6.71
C MET A 29 -11.57 -2.91 8.08
N HIS A 30 -11.12 -2.29 9.17
CA HIS A 30 -11.19 -2.87 10.53
C HIS A 30 -11.96 -2.02 11.54
N GLY A 31 -12.59 -0.94 11.09
CA GLY A 31 -13.31 -0.02 11.97
C GLY A 31 -12.40 0.81 12.87
N GLN A 32 -13.03 1.67 13.68
CA GLN A 32 -12.35 2.44 14.71
C GLN A 32 -11.91 1.55 15.89
N LEU A 33 -10.87 1.95 16.59
CA LEU A 33 -10.38 1.28 17.80
C LEU A 33 -11.21 1.62 19.05
N GLY A 34 -11.85 2.78 19.07
CA GLY A 34 -12.50 3.33 20.24
C GLY A 34 -12.99 4.76 20.03
N ASP A 35 -13.44 5.39 21.11
CA ASP A 35 -14.02 6.73 21.11
C ASP A 35 -13.46 7.61 22.24
N VAL A 36 -13.62 8.92 22.06
CA VAL A 36 -13.32 9.96 23.05
C VAL A 36 -14.57 10.79 23.32
N ASN A 37 -15.24 10.54 24.44
CA ASN A 37 -16.47 11.24 24.83
C ASN A 37 -16.18 12.25 25.94
N PHE A 38 -16.14 13.55 25.61
CA PHE A 38 -15.82 14.62 26.57
C PHE A 38 -14.53 14.37 27.38
N GLY A 39 -13.51 13.79 26.73
CA GLY A 39 -12.23 13.44 27.36
C GLY A 39 -12.19 12.07 28.04
N ALA A 40 -13.32 11.38 28.16
CA ALA A 40 -13.34 9.96 28.55
C ALA A 40 -12.96 9.10 27.33
N VAL A 41 -11.90 8.32 27.46
CA VAL A 41 -11.35 7.47 26.40
C VAL A 41 -11.78 6.03 26.63
N GLU A 42 -12.39 5.41 25.61
CA GLU A 42 -12.79 4.00 25.65
C GLU A 42 -12.29 3.28 24.40
N PHE A 43 -11.70 2.09 24.57
CA PHE A 43 -11.21 1.24 23.48
C PHE A 43 -12.00 -0.06 23.40
N TYR A 44 -12.41 -0.44 22.20
CA TYR A 44 -13.14 -1.68 21.90
C TYR A 44 -12.32 -2.67 21.08
N HIS A 45 -11.36 -2.18 20.27
CA HIS A 45 -10.56 -2.98 19.36
C HIS A 45 -9.07 -2.65 19.45
N TYR A 46 -8.23 -3.53 18.90
CA TYR A 46 -6.78 -3.37 18.77
C TYR A 46 -6.38 -3.27 17.28
N PRO A 47 -5.27 -2.60 16.95
CA PRO A 47 -4.77 -2.55 15.57
C PRO A 47 -4.51 -3.95 14.99
N HIS A 48 -4.86 -4.13 13.71
CA HIS A 48 -4.50 -5.29 12.90
C HIS A 48 -3.02 -5.20 12.43
N GLY A 49 -2.39 -6.36 12.20
CA GLY A 49 -1.01 -6.47 11.69
C GLY A 49 0.10 -6.20 12.73
N LEU A 50 1.35 -6.28 12.28
CA LEU A 50 2.55 -5.94 13.04
C LEU A 50 2.75 -4.42 13.07
N PHE A 51 3.02 -3.85 14.24
CA PHE A 51 3.24 -2.41 14.36
C PHE A 51 4.25 -2.05 15.46
N THR A 52 4.81 -0.84 15.36
CA THR A 52 5.71 -0.25 16.37
C THR A 52 6.89 -1.16 16.74
N ASN A 53 7.04 -1.56 18.00
CA ASN A 53 8.15 -2.40 18.48
C ASN A 53 8.10 -3.85 18.00
N GLN A 54 6.98 -4.28 17.40
CA GLN A 54 6.87 -5.58 16.73
C GLN A 54 7.37 -5.50 15.28
N SER A 55 7.62 -4.29 14.76
CA SER A 55 8.13 -4.09 13.41
C SER A 55 9.62 -4.47 13.33
N GLU A 56 10.00 -5.11 12.22
CA GLU A 56 11.39 -5.38 11.87
C GLU A 56 12.09 -4.18 11.18
N PHE A 57 11.35 -3.10 10.93
CA PHE A 57 11.86 -1.90 10.28
C PHE A 57 12.51 -0.96 11.30
N SER A 58 13.66 -0.41 10.93
CA SER A 58 14.29 0.71 11.62
C SER A 58 14.71 1.76 10.60
N VAL A 59 14.62 3.03 10.99
CA VAL A 59 15.13 4.18 10.23
C VAL A 59 16.42 4.73 10.85
N ASP A 60 16.98 4.06 11.85
CA ASP A 60 18.20 4.52 12.50
C ASP A 60 19.37 4.42 11.52
N GLY A 61 20.07 5.54 11.34
CA GLY A 61 21.27 5.59 10.49
C GLY A 61 21.02 5.54 8.98
N ILE A 62 19.77 5.62 8.51
CA ILE A 62 19.50 5.74 7.07
C ILE A 62 19.64 7.19 6.60
N GLU A 63 20.19 7.40 5.41
CA GLU A 63 20.33 8.74 4.81
C GLU A 63 19.04 9.23 4.12
N GLY A 64 18.19 8.30 3.72
CA GLY A 64 16.93 8.59 3.04
C GLY A 64 16.16 7.32 2.71
N LEU A 65 14.88 7.48 2.41
CA LEU A 65 14.03 6.36 2.00
C LEU A 65 14.16 6.11 0.48
N PRO A 66 14.13 4.85 0.03
CA PRO A 66 14.10 4.51 -1.39
C PRO A 66 12.96 5.21 -2.13
N ARG A 67 13.22 5.71 -3.34
CA ARG A 67 12.19 6.33 -4.18
C ARG A 67 11.18 5.27 -4.61
N VAL A 68 9.94 5.39 -4.12
CA VAL A 68 8.80 4.62 -4.62
C VAL A 68 7.79 5.56 -5.26
N ASP A 69 7.45 5.29 -6.51
CA ASP A 69 6.48 6.07 -7.28
C ASP A 69 5.10 5.39 -7.26
N ILE A 70 4.04 6.17 -7.45
CA ILE A 70 2.67 5.65 -7.64
C ILE A 70 2.21 6.05 -9.04
N VAL A 71 1.64 5.11 -9.78
CA VAL A 71 0.97 5.38 -11.06
C VAL A 71 -0.50 5.02 -10.98
N TYR A 72 -1.36 5.89 -11.51
CA TYR A 72 -2.80 5.77 -11.38
C TYR A 72 -3.42 5.00 -12.54
N GLY A 73 -4.07 3.88 -12.26
CA GLY A 73 -4.78 3.08 -13.24
C GLY A 73 -6.04 3.81 -13.75
N CYS A 74 -6.17 3.88 -15.07
CA CYS A 74 -7.34 4.43 -15.74
C CYS A 74 -7.55 3.75 -17.10
N ALA A 75 -8.66 4.07 -17.77
CA ALA A 75 -8.87 3.67 -19.14
C ALA A 75 -7.74 4.23 -20.02
N ASP A 76 -7.17 3.38 -20.85
CA ASP A 76 -6.05 3.73 -21.74
C ASP A 76 -4.81 4.27 -21.02
N MET A 77 -4.54 3.78 -19.80
CA MET A 77 -3.28 4.00 -19.10
C MET A 77 -2.11 3.55 -19.97
N SER A 78 -1.18 4.48 -20.22
CA SER A 78 0.01 4.18 -21.01
C SER A 78 0.99 3.29 -20.24
N PRO A 79 1.41 2.13 -20.79
CA PRO A 79 2.38 1.23 -20.16
C PRO A 79 3.78 1.84 -19.99
N ASP A 80 4.13 2.83 -20.82
CA ASP A 80 5.45 3.49 -20.81
C ASP A 80 5.72 4.26 -19.50
N LEU A 81 4.67 4.62 -18.74
CA LEU A 81 4.80 5.29 -17.45
C LEU A 81 5.66 4.48 -16.47
N ILE A 82 5.57 3.14 -16.52
CA ILE A 82 6.41 2.26 -15.70
C ILE A 82 7.88 2.38 -16.14
N ASP A 83 8.16 2.29 -17.44
CA ASP A 83 9.52 2.41 -17.98
C ASP A 83 10.11 3.81 -17.70
N ILE A 84 9.31 4.88 -17.79
CA ILE A 84 9.70 6.24 -17.44
C ILE A 84 10.10 6.35 -15.96
N MET A 85 9.31 5.79 -15.04
CA MET A 85 9.61 5.79 -13.61
C MET A 85 10.90 5.03 -13.30
N VAL A 86 11.07 3.85 -13.90
CA VAL A 86 12.31 3.06 -13.77
C VAL A 86 13.51 3.86 -14.26
N ASN A 87 13.44 4.47 -15.45
CA ASN A 87 14.52 5.28 -16.01
C ASN A 87 14.81 6.53 -15.17
N ALA A 88 13.80 7.09 -14.50
CA ALA A 88 13.96 8.20 -13.56
C ALA A 88 14.54 7.78 -12.20
N GLY A 89 14.84 6.49 -11.99
CA GLY A 89 15.50 5.97 -10.79
C GLY A 89 14.55 5.49 -9.69
N ALA A 90 13.30 5.14 -10.01
CA ALA A 90 12.42 4.48 -9.06
C ALA A 90 13.05 3.17 -8.56
N LYS A 91 12.95 2.93 -7.24
CA LYS A 91 13.39 1.69 -6.57
C LYS A 91 12.23 0.74 -6.30
N GLY A 92 11.00 1.22 -6.42
CA GLY A 92 9.77 0.43 -6.44
C GLY A 92 8.64 1.24 -7.04
N ILE A 93 7.58 0.57 -7.47
CA ILE A 93 6.41 1.20 -8.08
C ILE A 93 5.15 0.62 -7.46
N VAL A 94 4.18 1.47 -7.13
CA VAL A 94 2.82 1.07 -6.76
C VAL A 94 1.87 1.44 -7.89
N ILE A 95 1.10 0.47 -8.37
CA ILE A 95 0.01 0.71 -9.32
C ILE A 95 -1.27 0.91 -8.51
N ALA A 96 -1.90 2.08 -8.59
CA ALA A 96 -3.27 2.26 -8.12
C ALA A 96 -4.23 1.69 -9.18
N GLY A 97 -4.32 0.37 -9.25
CA GLY A 97 -5.05 -0.38 -10.27
C GLY A 97 -6.56 -0.18 -10.21
N VAL A 98 -7.25 -0.72 -11.21
CA VAL A 98 -8.72 -0.73 -11.25
C VAL A 98 -9.26 -2.00 -10.59
N GLY A 99 -10.44 -1.94 -9.97
CA GLY A 99 -11.07 -3.12 -9.35
C GLY A 99 -10.15 -3.80 -8.33
N ASP A 100 -9.92 -5.10 -8.49
CA ASP A 100 -9.02 -5.94 -7.67
C ASP A 100 -7.53 -5.74 -8.04
N GLY A 101 -7.09 -4.48 -8.13
CA GLY A 101 -5.72 -4.13 -8.50
C GLY A 101 -5.32 -4.54 -9.92
N ASN A 102 -6.29 -4.61 -10.85
CA ASN A 102 -6.07 -4.96 -12.25
C ASN A 102 -5.44 -3.79 -13.04
N MET A 103 -4.81 -4.16 -14.15
CA MET A 103 -4.29 -3.25 -15.17
C MET A 103 -4.35 -3.94 -16.54
N THR A 104 -4.07 -3.22 -17.63
CA THR A 104 -4.09 -3.81 -18.97
C THR A 104 -2.94 -4.81 -19.15
N THR A 105 -3.07 -5.75 -20.08
CA THR A 105 -1.99 -6.70 -20.42
C THR A 105 -0.68 -5.99 -20.76
N ALA A 106 -0.74 -4.89 -21.50
CA ALA A 106 0.47 -4.14 -21.86
C ALA A 106 1.14 -3.51 -20.62
N THR A 107 0.37 -3.04 -19.64
CA THR A 107 0.90 -2.55 -18.36
C THR A 107 1.46 -3.69 -17.50
N LEU A 108 0.83 -4.87 -17.48
CA LEU A 108 1.38 -6.06 -16.82
C LEU A 108 2.73 -6.49 -17.43
N GLU A 109 2.85 -6.47 -18.75
CA GLU A 109 4.12 -6.73 -19.42
C GLU A 109 5.19 -5.67 -19.10
N ALA A 110 4.80 -4.41 -18.94
CA ALA A 110 5.71 -3.36 -18.46
C ALA A 110 6.14 -3.59 -17.01
N ALA A 111 5.22 -4.01 -16.13
CA ALA A 111 5.53 -4.42 -14.77
C ALA A 111 6.53 -5.59 -14.75
N LYS A 112 6.33 -6.61 -15.58
CA LYS A 112 7.25 -7.76 -15.73
C LYS A 112 8.66 -7.35 -16.17
N ARG A 113 8.77 -6.37 -17.07
CA ARG A 113 10.08 -5.80 -17.44
C ARG A 113 10.73 -5.04 -16.29
N ALA A 114 9.96 -4.39 -15.42
CA ALA A 114 10.50 -3.69 -14.25
C ALA A 114 10.94 -4.67 -13.16
N THR A 115 10.11 -5.68 -12.85
CA THR A 115 10.39 -6.69 -11.82
C THR A 115 11.58 -7.56 -12.20
N SER A 116 11.74 -7.93 -13.49
CA SER A 116 12.94 -8.63 -13.97
C SER A 116 14.24 -7.82 -13.87
N LYS A 117 14.16 -6.49 -13.72
CA LYS A 117 15.30 -5.60 -13.42
C LYS A 117 15.52 -5.39 -11.91
N GLY A 118 14.77 -6.10 -11.06
CA GLY A 118 14.85 -5.97 -9.61
C GLY A 118 14.11 -4.74 -9.06
N ILE A 119 13.19 -4.13 -9.81
CA ILE A 119 12.34 -3.04 -9.33
C ILE A 119 10.97 -3.62 -8.96
N PRO A 120 10.62 -3.77 -7.67
CA PRO A 120 9.35 -4.35 -7.27
C PRO A 120 8.16 -3.50 -7.72
N VAL A 121 7.11 -4.17 -8.20
CA VAL A 121 5.85 -3.54 -8.60
C VAL A 121 4.73 -4.11 -7.74
N VAL A 122 4.08 -3.23 -6.97
CA VAL A 122 2.97 -3.56 -6.09
C VAL A 122 1.65 -3.20 -6.77
N ARG A 123 0.73 -4.16 -6.88
CA ARG A 123 -0.66 -3.93 -7.27
C ARG A 123 -1.45 -3.49 -6.05
N ALA A 124 -1.80 -2.21 -6.01
CA ALA A 124 -2.81 -1.66 -5.13
C ALA A 124 -4.08 -1.32 -5.93
N SER A 125 -5.10 -0.79 -5.28
CA SER A 125 -6.33 -0.37 -5.95
C SER A 125 -6.63 1.10 -5.73
N ARG A 126 -7.14 1.76 -6.76
CA ARG A 126 -7.76 3.08 -6.63
C ARG A 126 -9.16 3.00 -6.01
N VAL A 127 -9.75 1.81 -5.93
CA VAL A 127 -11.01 1.57 -5.23
C VAL A 127 -10.77 1.85 -3.74
N PRO A 128 -11.64 2.62 -3.07
CA PRO A 128 -11.34 3.14 -1.74
C PRO A 128 -11.34 2.08 -0.61
N THR A 129 -11.91 0.91 -0.86
CA THR A 129 -12.10 -0.15 0.15
C THR A 129 -11.98 -1.54 -0.50
N GLY A 130 -11.59 -2.54 0.29
CA GLY A 130 -11.37 -3.91 -0.16
C GLY A 130 -9.89 -4.22 -0.34
N ALA A 131 -9.56 -5.51 -0.29
CA ALA A 131 -8.20 -5.99 -0.52
C ALA A 131 -7.94 -6.22 -2.01
N VAL A 132 -6.68 -6.06 -2.41
CA VAL A 132 -6.16 -6.61 -3.66
C VAL A 132 -5.76 -8.06 -3.42
N LEU A 133 -6.45 -9.00 -4.05
CA LEU A 133 -6.30 -10.42 -3.77
C LEU A 133 -4.96 -10.98 -4.28
N ILE A 134 -4.34 -11.80 -3.42
CA ILE A 134 -3.24 -12.69 -3.78
C ILE A 134 -3.86 -13.92 -4.45
N HIS A 135 -3.36 -14.30 -5.63
CA HIS A 135 -4.00 -15.33 -6.47
C HIS A 135 -5.43 -14.98 -6.91
N GLY A 136 -5.70 -13.68 -7.11
CA GLY A 136 -6.92 -13.17 -7.73
C GLY A 136 -6.89 -13.27 -9.26
N GLU A 137 -7.30 -12.22 -9.95
CA GLU A 137 -7.38 -12.17 -11.42
C GLU A 137 -6.00 -12.13 -12.12
N VAL A 138 -4.95 -11.71 -11.42
CA VAL A 138 -3.58 -11.59 -11.95
C VAL A 138 -2.71 -12.72 -11.42
N ASN A 139 -1.97 -13.37 -12.32
CA ASN A 139 -0.91 -14.30 -11.93
C ASN A 139 0.34 -13.54 -11.48
N ASP A 140 0.38 -13.13 -10.22
CA ASP A 140 1.48 -12.33 -9.67
C ASP A 140 2.87 -12.97 -9.81
N GLU A 141 2.94 -14.31 -9.81
CA GLU A 141 4.20 -15.05 -9.97
C GLU A 141 4.76 -14.89 -11.39
N GLU A 142 3.88 -14.89 -12.40
CA GLU A 142 4.27 -14.73 -13.80
C GLU A 142 4.82 -13.32 -14.10
N TYR A 143 4.22 -12.29 -13.49
CA TYR A 143 4.62 -10.90 -13.70
C TYR A 143 5.64 -10.40 -12.66
N GLY A 144 5.92 -11.19 -11.62
CA GLY A 144 6.78 -10.81 -10.50
C GLY A 144 6.19 -9.69 -9.63
N THR A 145 4.88 -9.46 -9.71
CA THR A 145 4.19 -8.42 -8.94
C THR A 145 3.88 -8.90 -7.52
N ILE A 146 3.52 -7.94 -6.67
CA ILE A 146 3.10 -8.14 -5.27
C ILE A 146 1.70 -7.54 -5.11
N ALA A 147 0.75 -8.27 -4.54
CA ALA A 147 -0.54 -7.71 -4.15
C ALA A 147 -0.40 -6.91 -2.84
N SER A 148 -1.02 -5.73 -2.79
CA SER A 148 -0.97 -4.85 -1.62
C SER A 148 -1.84 -5.30 -0.45
N ASP A 149 -2.59 -6.38 -0.63
CA ASP A 149 -3.69 -6.75 0.26
C ASP A 149 -4.61 -5.54 0.53
N GLU A 150 -4.89 -5.20 1.79
CA GLU A 150 -5.80 -4.10 2.16
C GLU A 150 -5.17 -2.69 2.08
N LEU A 151 -3.88 -2.58 1.81
CA LEU A 151 -3.21 -1.28 1.76
C LEU A 151 -3.59 -0.51 0.49
N ASN A 152 -4.22 0.66 0.70
CA ASN A 152 -4.41 1.62 -0.39
C ASN A 152 -3.05 2.13 -0.95
N PRO A 153 -3.02 2.74 -2.15
CA PRO A 153 -1.77 3.00 -2.88
C PRO A 153 -0.74 3.82 -2.09
N GLN A 154 -1.19 4.85 -1.37
CA GLN A 154 -0.33 5.71 -0.57
C GLN A 154 0.25 5.00 0.67
N LYS A 155 -0.48 4.06 1.27
CA LYS A 155 0.04 3.24 2.38
C LYS A 155 0.94 2.11 1.89
N ALA A 156 0.55 1.46 0.80
CA ALA A 156 1.36 0.46 0.12
C ALA A 156 2.74 1.02 -0.27
N ARG A 157 2.77 2.29 -0.73
CA ARG A 157 4.01 3.02 -0.98
C ARG A 157 4.88 3.13 0.25
N ILE A 158 4.31 3.49 1.41
CA ILE A 158 5.08 3.62 2.65
C ILE A 158 5.67 2.27 3.05
N LEU A 159 4.88 1.19 3.05
CA LEU A 159 5.38 -0.14 3.37
C LEU A 159 6.49 -0.56 2.40
N LEU A 160 6.33 -0.34 1.09
CA LEU A 160 7.35 -0.66 0.11
C LEU A 160 8.65 0.14 0.32
N MET A 161 8.56 1.43 0.66
CA MET A 161 9.74 2.25 0.97
C MET A 161 10.53 1.67 2.15
N MET A 162 9.83 1.22 3.20
CA MET A 162 10.45 0.59 4.37
C MET A 162 11.02 -0.80 4.03
N ALA A 163 10.28 -1.59 3.25
CA ALA A 163 10.66 -2.93 2.83
C ALA A 163 11.98 -2.94 2.04
N LEU A 164 12.17 -1.92 1.19
CA LEU A 164 13.34 -1.72 0.33
C LEU A 164 14.61 -1.24 1.05
N LEU A 165 14.57 -1.05 2.38
CA LEU A 165 15.78 -0.78 3.18
C LEU A 165 16.67 -2.03 3.33
N LYS A 166 16.16 -3.21 2.99
CA LYS A 166 16.88 -4.49 2.97
C LYS A 166 16.64 -5.15 1.62
N GLU A 167 17.62 -5.91 1.12
CA GLU A 167 17.40 -6.79 -0.02
C GLU A 167 16.43 -7.91 0.36
N ARG A 168 15.45 -8.18 -0.51
CA ARG A 168 14.35 -9.12 -0.26
C ARG A 168 13.96 -9.84 -1.54
N SER A 169 13.48 -11.06 -1.39
CA SER A 169 12.78 -11.76 -2.48
C SER A 169 11.38 -11.18 -2.71
N ARG A 170 10.74 -11.55 -3.83
CA ARG A 170 9.33 -11.22 -4.08
C ARG A 170 8.44 -11.79 -2.98
N GLU A 171 8.72 -13.01 -2.55
CA GLU A 171 7.95 -13.74 -1.54
C GLU A 171 8.07 -13.06 -0.16
N ASP A 172 9.27 -12.61 0.22
CA ASP A 172 9.47 -11.82 1.44
C ASP A 172 8.67 -10.52 1.39
N LEU A 173 8.71 -9.82 0.25
CA LEU A 173 7.92 -8.60 0.07
C LEU A 173 6.42 -8.89 0.16
N GLN A 174 5.92 -9.94 -0.50
CA GLN A 174 4.51 -10.31 -0.43
C GLN A 174 4.08 -10.61 1.01
N GLN A 175 4.92 -11.29 1.80
CA GLN A 175 4.60 -11.56 3.20
C GLN A 175 4.59 -10.31 4.06
N LEU A 176 5.39 -9.28 3.74
CA LEU A 176 5.28 -8.00 4.43
C LEU A 176 3.91 -7.38 4.23
N PHE A 177 3.38 -7.39 3.00
CA PHE A 177 2.05 -6.84 2.70
C PHE A 177 0.89 -7.60 3.36
N VAL A 178 1.09 -8.86 3.74
CA VAL A 178 0.10 -9.64 4.50
C VAL A 178 0.19 -9.39 6.01
N ASN A 179 1.42 -9.15 6.51
CA ASN A 179 1.66 -9.09 7.95
C ASN A 179 1.63 -7.67 8.55
N TYR A 180 1.82 -6.63 7.74
CA TYR A 180 1.91 -5.22 8.16
C TYR A 180 0.75 -4.37 7.69
#